data_AF-A3MU69-F1
#
_entry.id   AF-A3MU69-F1
#
_cell.length_a   1.000
_cell.length_b   1.000
_cell.length_c   1.000
_cell.angle_alpha   90.00
_cell.angle_beta   90.00
_cell.angle_gamma   90.00
#
_symmetry.space_group_name_H-M   'P 1'
#
loop_
_entity.id
_entity.type
_entity.pdbx_description
1 polymer ?
#
loop_
_entity_poly.entity_id
_entity_poly.type
_entity_poly.pdbx_seq_one_letter_code
_entity_poly.pdbx_strand_id
1 'polypeptide(L)'
;MRDASVVFIFAGCPPEELLELRRFGYLLVSTADCQGVEKAVDVKAYVRGKFAVVVGDAELAKRLDVGCMAWEEALDFLRCARRRGEG
;
A
#
# COMPACT_ATOMS: atom_id res chain seq x y z
N MET A 1 -16.48 1.52 15.95
CA MET A 1 -15.90 0.71 14.86
C MET A 1 -14.45 1.12 14.71
N ARG A 2 -13.48 0.20 14.86
CA ARG A 2 -12.09 0.55 14.61
C ARG A 2 -11.95 0.75 13.10
N ASP A 3 -11.62 1.97 12.71
CA ASP A 3 -11.30 2.38 11.34
C ASP A 3 -10.13 1.50 10.87
N ALA A 4 -10.43 0.40 10.18
CA ALA A 4 -9.41 -0.52 9.69
C ALA A 4 -8.79 0.10 8.44
N SER A 5 -7.90 1.07 8.64
CA SER A 5 -7.17 1.70 7.54
C SER A 5 -6.28 0.65 6.86
N VAL A 6 -6.56 0.39 5.58
CA VAL A 6 -5.74 -0.47 4.73
C VAL A 6 -4.51 0.32 4.30
N VAL A 7 -3.31 -0.25 4.51
CA VAL A 7 -2.03 0.35 4.11
C VAL A 7 -1.34 -0.52 3.05
N PHE A 8 -0.93 0.14 1.96
CA PHE A 8 -0.07 -0.40 0.93
C PHE A 8 1.37 0.02 1.21
N ILE A 9 2.27 -0.95 1.24
CA ILE A 9 3.68 -0.77 1.60
C ILE A 9 4.54 -1.11 0.39
N PHE A 10 5.46 -0.22 0.06
CA PHE A 10 6.41 -0.40 -1.03
C PHE A 10 7.84 -0.42 -0.49
N ALA A 11 8.65 -1.35 -0.96
CA ALA A 11 10.09 -1.33 -0.66
C ALA A 11 10.77 -0.13 -1.34
N GLY A 12 10.38 0.19 -2.58
CA GLY A 12 10.88 1.32 -3.35
C GLY A 12 9.81 2.36 -3.66
N CYS A 13 10.05 3.20 -4.66
CA CYS A 13 9.06 4.17 -5.11
C CYS A 13 7.98 3.51 -5.96
N PRO A 14 6.70 3.65 -5.58
CA PRO A 14 5.62 3.12 -6.38
C PRO A 14 5.50 3.87 -7.72
N PRO A 15 4.99 3.20 -8.77
CA PRO A 15 4.50 3.85 -9.98
C PRO A 15 3.50 4.95 -9.64
N GLU A 16 3.55 6.06 -10.39
CA GLU A 16 2.66 7.20 -10.18
C GLU A 16 1.18 6.83 -10.22
N GLU A 17 0.82 5.83 -11.05
CA GLU A 17 -0.56 5.33 -11.15
C GLU A 17 -1.09 4.84 -9.80
N LEU A 18 -0.26 4.15 -9.00
CA LEU A 18 -0.67 3.60 -7.71
C LEU A 18 -0.79 4.66 -6.61
N LEU A 19 -0.24 5.86 -6.81
CA LEU A 19 -0.49 7.00 -5.92
C LEU A 19 -1.96 7.40 -5.90
N GLU A 20 -2.74 7.03 -6.92
CA GLU A 20 -4.16 7.31 -6.96
C GLU A 20 -4.96 6.55 -5.89
N LEU A 21 -4.45 5.42 -5.38
CA LEU A 21 -5.07 4.67 -4.27
C LEU A 21 -5.34 5.59 -3.06
N ARG A 22 -4.52 6.62 -2.86
CA ARG A 22 -4.70 7.64 -1.82
C ARG A 22 -6.03 8.39 -1.92
N ARG A 23 -6.52 8.63 -3.14
CA ARG A 23 -7.80 9.30 -3.40
C ARG A 23 -8.99 8.45 -2.97
N PHE A 24 -8.82 7.12 -2.93
CA PHE A 24 -9.82 6.17 -2.46
C PHE A 24 -9.75 5.92 -0.94
N GLY A 25 -8.92 6.68 -0.21
CA GLY A 25 -8.78 6.58 1.25
C GLY A 25 -7.77 5.53 1.72
N TYR A 26 -7.01 4.91 0.81
CA TYR A 26 -5.94 3.98 1.19
C TYR A 26 -4.67 4.71 1.63
N LEU A 27 -3.98 4.15 2.62
CA LEU A 27 -2.68 4.65 3.04
C LEU A 27 -1.59 4.05 2.15
N LEU A 28 -0.63 4.87 1.73
CA LEU A 28 0.51 4.47 0.91
C LEU A 28 1.78 4.86 1.65
N VAL A 29 2.63 3.87 1.94
CA VAL A 29 3.93 4.08 2.59
C VAL A 29 5.06 3.42 1.81
N SER A 30 6.24 4.03 1.82
CA SER A 30 7.45 3.46 1.24
C SER A 30 8.56 3.36 2.28
N THR A 31 9.42 2.35 2.13
CA THR A 31 10.68 2.27 2.89
C THR A 31 11.77 3.17 2.32
N ALA A 32 11.61 3.58 1.05
CA ALA A 32 12.46 4.55 0.37
C ALA A 32 11.89 5.97 0.46
N ASP A 33 12.73 6.96 0.14
CA ASP A 33 12.34 8.36 0.04
C ASP A 33 11.73 8.62 -1.34
N CYS A 34 10.41 8.78 -1.41
CA CYS A 34 9.67 8.85 -2.66
C CYS A 34 8.71 10.04 -2.66
N GLN A 35 8.73 10.82 -3.74
CA GLN A 35 7.87 11.98 -3.88
C GLN A 35 6.39 11.57 -3.84
N GLY A 36 5.61 12.23 -2.99
CA GLY A 36 4.17 11.98 -2.88
C GLY A 36 3.77 10.74 -2.06
N VAL A 37 4.73 10.04 -1.45
CA VAL A 37 4.50 8.85 -0.60
C VAL A 37 5.07 9.09 0.79
N GLU A 38 4.36 8.67 1.83
CA GLU A 38 4.86 8.76 3.18
C GLU A 38 5.99 7.75 3.41
N LYS A 39 7.12 8.20 3.95
CA LYS A 39 8.24 7.32 4.27
C LYS A 39 8.06 6.71 5.65
N ALA A 40 8.04 5.38 5.72
CA ALA A 40 8.00 4.64 6.97
C ALA A 40 9.40 4.22 7.40
N VAL A 41 9.95 4.89 8.43
CA VAL A 41 11.27 4.57 9.00
C VAL A 41 11.24 3.25 9.79
N ASP A 42 10.17 3.03 10.56
CA ASP A 42 9.89 1.76 11.23
C ASP A 42 8.56 1.21 10.72
N VAL A 43 8.64 0.44 9.62
CA VAL A 43 7.47 -0.17 8.98
C VAL A 43 6.75 -1.12 9.93
N LYS A 44 7.49 -1.85 10.78
CA LYS A 44 6.91 -2.83 11.70
C LYS A 44 6.05 -2.16 12.77
N ALA A 45 6.53 -1.06 13.33
CA ALA A 45 5.72 -0.24 14.23
C ALA A 45 4.53 0.39 13.49
N TYR A 46 4.75 0.86 12.25
CA TYR A 46 3.72 1.53 11.46
C TYR A 46 2.50 0.66 11.17
N VAL A 47 2.72 -0.61 10.84
CA VAL A 47 1.65 -1.57 10.45
C VAL A 47 0.91 -2.15 11.64
N ARG A 48 1.40 -1.93 12.87
CA ARG A 48 0.81 -2.52 14.07
C ARG A 48 -0.63 -2.04 14.26
N GLY A 49 -1.58 -2.97 14.15
CA GLY A 49 -3.02 -2.67 14.27
C GLY A 49 -3.68 -2.13 13.00
N LYS A 50 -2.97 -2.12 11.86
CA LYS A 50 -3.51 -1.77 10.54
C LYS A 50 -3.59 -3.02 9.66
N PHE A 51 -4.44 -2.98 8.64
CA PHE A 51 -4.46 -4.03 7.62
C PHE A 51 -3.42 -3.69 6.55
N ALA A 52 -2.28 -4.40 6.56
CA ALA A 52 -1.13 -4.09 5.74
C ALA A 52 -0.96 -5.07 4.58
N VAL A 53 -0.60 -4.53 3.41
CA VAL A 53 -0.24 -5.29 2.21
C VAL A 53 1.04 -4.72 1.64
N VAL A 54 2.05 -5.56 1.46
CA VAL A 54 3.28 -5.21 0.74
C VAL A 54 3.08 -5.48 -0.76
N VAL A 55 3.48 -4.53 -1.59
CA VAL A 55 3.38 -4.66 -3.05
C VAL A 55 4.75 -4.92 -3.66
N GLY A 56 4.87 -6.03 -4.38
CA GLY A 56 6.03 -6.36 -5.19
C GLY A 56 7.27 -6.85 -4.43
N ASP A 57 7.18 -7.05 -3.11
CA ASP A 57 8.29 -7.54 -2.28
C ASP A 57 7.81 -8.61 -1.28
N ALA A 58 7.85 -9.87 -1.71
CA ALA A 58 7.39 -11.01 -0.92
C ALA A 58 8.25 -11.26 0.33
N GLU A 59 9.55 -10.95 0.26
CA GLU A 59 10.47 -11.11 1.39
C GLU A 59 10.16 -10.08 2.48
N LEU A 60 9.91 -8.82 2.09
CA LEU A 60 9.45 -7.79 3.02
C LEU A 60 8.10 -8.14 3.64
N ALA A 61 7.14 -8.66 2.85
CA ALA A 61 5.85 -9.12 3.35
C ALA A 61 6.01 -10.21 4.42
N LYS A 62 6.84 -11.22 4.15
CA LYS A 62 7.12 -12.33 5.06
C LYS A 62 7.81 -11.85 6.34
N ARG A 63 8.74 -10.90 6.24
CA ARG A 63 9.43 -10.31 7.41
C ARG A 63 8.49 -9.53 8.33
N LEU A 64 7.47 -8.90 7.75
CA LEU A 64 6.48 -8.10 8.47
C LEU A 64 5.27 -8.94 8.92
N ASP A 65 5.14 -10.18 8.45
CA ASP A 65 3.98 -11.07 8.66
C ASP A 65 2.67 -10.42 8.17
N VAL A 66 2.70 -9.89 6.94
CA VAL A 66 1.57 -9.19 6.30
C VAL A 66 1.29 -9.75 4.92
N GLY A 67 0.16 -9.36 4.31
CA GLY A 67 -0.20 -9.78 2.97
C GLY A 67 0.82 -9.31 1.93
N CYS A 68 1.03 -10.11 0.88
CA CYS A 68 1.80 -9.73 -0.30
C CYS A 68 0.87 -9.65 -1.50
N MET A 69 1.11 -8.67 -2.38
CA MET A 69 0.42 -8.48 -3.64
C MET A 69 1.44 -8.18 -4.74
N ALA A 70 1.25 -8.72 -5.94
CA ALA A 70 2.09 -8.35 -7.08
C ALA A 70 1.78 -6.93 -7.57
N TRP A 71 2.70 -6.31 -8.32
CA TRP A 71 2.48 -4.96 -8.86
C TRP A 71 1.28 -4.93 -9.82
N GLU A 72 1.13 -5.98 -10.62
CA GLU A 72 0.06 -6.17 -11.59
C GLU A 72 -1.30 -6.27 -10.90
N GLU A 73 -1.36 -7.01 -9.79
CA GLU A 73 -2.57 -7.14 -8.96
C GLU A 73 -2.97 -5.81 -8.32
N ALA A 74 -1.99 -5.01 -7.86
CA ALA A 74 -2.26 -3.68 -7.32
C ALA A 74 -2.83 -2.74 -8.39
N LEU A 75 -2.34 -2.82 -9.62
CA LEU A 75 -2.85 -2.04 -10.75
C LEU A 75 -4.26 -2.52 -11.18
N ASP A 76 -4.51 -3.82 -11.19
CA ASP A 76 -5.85 -4.37 -11.42
C ASP A 76 -6.85 -3.96 -10.33
N PHE A 77 -6.40 -3.96 -9.07
CA PHE A 77 -7.17 -3.46 -7.95
C PHE A 77 -7.54 -1.99 -8.13
N LEU A 78 -6.56 -1.13 -8.47
CA LEU A 78 -6.81 0.28 -8.76
C LEU A 78 -7.83 0.45 -9.91
N ARG A 79 -7.69 -0.30 -11.00
CA ARG A 79 -8.65 -0.29 -12.12
C ARG A 79 -10.07 -0.68 -11.66
N CYS A 80 -10.19 -1.64 -10.76
CA CYS A 80 -11.47 -2.02 -10.18
C CYS A 80 -12.03 -0.94 -9.24
N ALA A 81 -11.17 -0.30 -8.44
CA ALA A 81 -11.56 0.80 -7.55
C ALA A 81 -12.09 2.01 -8.35
N ARG A 82 -11.43 2.38 -9.45
CA ARG A 82 -11.90 3.42 -10.38
C ARG A 82 -13.31 3.14 -10.88
N ARG A 83 -13.56 1.93 -11.41
CA ARG A 83 -14.90 1.53 -11.91
C ARG A 83 -16.00 1.55 -10.85
N ARG A 84 -15.66 1.35 -9.57
CA ARG A 84 -16.63 1.36 -8.47
C ARG A 84 -16.82 2.74 -7.85
N GLY A 85 -15.86 3.65 -8.01
CA GLY A 85 -15.92 5.03 -7.52
C GLY A 85 -16.64 6.01 -8.47
N GLU A 86 -17.05 5.57 -9.66
CA GLU A 86 -17.83 6.35 -10.64
C GLU A 86 -19.36 6.20 -10.47
N GLY A 87 -19.83 5.74 -9.31
CA GLY A 87 -21.26 5.56 -8.99
C GLY A 87 -21.81 6.65 -8.07
#